data_AF-A0A248UAG9-F1
#
_entry.id   AF-A0A248UAG9-F1
#
_cell.length_a   1.000
_cell.length_b   1.000
_cell.length_c   1.000
_cell.angle_alpha   90.00
_cell.angle_beta   90.00
_cell.angle_gamma   90.00
#
_symmetry.space_group_name_H-M   'P 1'
#
loop_
_entity.id
_entity.type
_entity.pdbx_description
1 polymer ?
#
loop_
_entity_poly.entity_id
_entity_poly.type
_entity_poly.pdbx_seq_one_letter_code
_entity_poly.pdbx_strand_id
1 'polypeptide(L)' 'MNAVVQENEYDDEIELVLAYHKGDMRAAMEALLQDRDFLIKEIECASLAMSLEFPRGWKPTVFVK' A
#
# COMPACT_ATOMS: atom_id res chain seq x y z
N MET A 1 23.02 0.51 -12.86
CA MET A 1 23.26 0.66 -11.40
C MET A 1 21.96 1.16 -10.80
N ASN A 2 21.01 0.27 -10.46
CA ASN A 2 19.71 0.68 -9.88
C ASN A 2 18.94 -0.49 -9.24
N ALA A 3 19.19 -1.74 -9.65
CA ALA A 3 18.54 -2.91 -9.06
C ALA A 3 19.08 -3.25 -7.65
N VAL A 4 20.40 -3.18 -7.46
CA VAL A 4 21.06 -3.49 -6.17
C VAL A 4 20.72 -2.50 -5.05
N VAL A 5 20.40 -1.24 -5.40
CA VAL A 5 20.01 -0.22 -4.42
C VAL A 5 18.56 -0.44 -3.97
N GLN A 6 17.68 -0.85 -4.89
CA GLN A 6 16.27 -1.16 -4.58
C GLN A 6 16.12 -2.42 -3.73
N GLU A 7 16.90 -3.49 -3.99
CA GLU A 7 16.86 -4.70 -3.16
C GLU A 7 17.17 -4.42 -1.68
N ASN A 8 18.20 -3.61 -1.40
CA ASN A 8 18.55 -3.25 -0.02
C ASN A 8 17.45 -2.43 0.66
N GLU A 9 16.78 -1.54 -0.07
CA GLU A 9 15.70 -0.70 0.47
C GLU A 9 14.47 -1.53 0.83
N TYR A 10 14.11 -2.52 0.01
CA TYR A 10 13.01 -3.44 0.34
C TYR A 10 13.31 -4.31 1.55
N ASP A 11 14.55 -4.80 1.68
CA ASP A 11 14.96 -5.56 2.86
C ASP A 11 14.90 -4.69 4.12
N ASP A 12 15.34 -3.42 4.04
CA ASP A 12 15.28 -2.47 5.16
C ASP A 12 13.82 -2.16 5.59
N GLU A 13 12.90 -1.99 4.64
CA GLU A 13 11.48 -1.77 4.93
C GLU A 13 10.82 -3.00 5.58
N ILE A 14 11.12 -4.21 5.11
CA ILE A 14 10.60 -5.45 5.68
C ILE A 14 11.10 -5.61 7.12
N GLU A 15 12.39 -5.42 7.35
CA GLU A 15 12.99 -5.51 8.69
C GLU A 15 12.38 -4.46 9.64
N LEU A 16 12.08 -3.25 9.17
CA LEU A 16 11.40 -2.23 9.96
C LEU A 16 10.00 -2.68 10.41
N VAL A 17 9.20 -3.24 9.49
CA VAL A 17 7.86 -3.76 9.81
C VAL A 17 7.96 -4.92 10.80
N LEU A 18 8.89 -5.85 10.57
CA LEU A 18 9.11 -6.98 11.47
C LEU A 18 9.55 -6.51 12.87
N ALA A 19 10.46 -5.54 12.95
CA ALA A 19 10.93 -4.95 14.20
C ALA A 19 9.80 -4.28 14.99
N TYR A 20 8.90 -3.56 14.32
CA TYR A 20 7.71 -2.96 14.93
C TYR A 20 6.82 -4.02 15.60
N HIS A 21 6.65 -5.17 14.94
CA HIS A 21 5.91 -6.31 15.47
C HIS A 21 6.75 -7.27 16.34
N LYS A 22 7.96 -6.87 16.76
CA LYS A 22 8.87 -7.67 17.60
C LYS A 22 9.19 -9.05 17.00
N GLY A 23 9.24 -9.15 15.68
CA GLY A 23 9.47 -10.39 14.96
C GLY A 23 8.24 -11.30 14.83
N ASP A 24 7.06 -10.88 15.30
CA ASP A 24 5.82 -11.63 15.06
C ASP A 24 5.35 -11.43 13.61
N MET A 25 5.75 -12.37 12.76
CA MET A 25 5.39 -12.38 11.34
C MET A 25 3.87 -12.43 11.10
N ARG A 26 3.10 -13.10 11.97
CA ARG A 26 1.64 -13.19 11.79
C ARG A 26 0.98 -11.86 12.08
N ALA A 27 1.39 -11.20 13.16
CA ALA A 27 0.88 -9.87 13.50
C ALA A 27 1.24 -8.83 12.41
N ALA A 28 2.47 -8.88 11.88
CA ALA A 28 2.90 -8.02 10.79
C ALA A 28 2.08 -8.23 9.51
N MET A 29 1.89 -9.50 9.11
CA MET A 29 1.06 -9.84 7.96
C MET A 29 -0.40 -9.40 8.14
N GLU A 30 -0.96 -9.58 9.34
CA GLU A 30 -2.32 -9.16 9.65
C GLU A 30 -2.46 -7.63 9.52
N ALA A 31 -1.51 -6.86 10.04
CA ALA A 31 -1.49 -5.40 9.91
C ALA A 31 -1.43 -4.97 8.44
N LEU A 32 -0.55 -5.57 7.63
CA LEU A 32 -0.45 -5.25 6.19
C LEU A 32 -1.75 -5.57 5.42
N LEU A 33 -2.44 -6.66 5.78
CA LEU A 33 -3.73 -7.00 5.18
C LEU A 33 -4.81 -5.99 5.57
N GLN A 34 -4.82 -5.52 6.82
CA GLN A 34 -5.73 -4.49 7.29
C GLN A 34 -5.47 -3.14 6.59
N ASP A 35 -4.20 -2.75 6.44
CA ASP A 35 -3.80 -1.53 5.74
C ASP A 35 -4.20 -1.58 4.27
N ARG A 36 -4.00 -2.72 3.60
CA ARG A 36 -4.49 -2.94 2.23
C ARG A 36 -6.00 -2.72 2.14
N ASP A 37 -6.77 -3.31 3.05
CA ASP A 37 -8.24 -3.20 3.04
C ASP A 37 -8.70 -1.76 3.33
N PHE A 38 -7.94 -1.02 4.14
CA PHE A 38 -8.15 0.40 4.37
C PHE A 38 -7.87 1.23 3.11
N LEU A 39 -6.72 1.02 2.46
CA LEU A 39 -6.34 1.75 1.24
C LEU A 39 -7.31 1.49 0.08
N ILE A 40 -7.84 0.27 -0.05
CA ILE A 40 -8.90 -0.06 -1.01
C ILE A 40 -10.12 0.82 -0.79
N LYS A 41 -10.58 0.98 0.46
CA LYS A 41 -11.72 1.84 0.80
C LYS A 41 -11.42 3.31 0.53
N GLU A 42 -10.20 3.78 0.79
CA GLU A 42 -9.81 5.15 0.47
C GLU A 42 -9.86 5.42 -1.03
N ILE A 43 -9.40 4.47 -1.85
CA ILE A 43 -9.50 4.55 -3.31
C ILE A 43 -10.97 4.60 -3.75
N GLU A 44 -11.84 3.75 -3.18
CA GLU A 44 -13.27 3.78 -3.47
C GLU A 44 -13.91 5.13 -3.12
N CYS A 45 -13.62 5.65 -1.92
CA CYS A 45 -14.07 6.96 -1.48
C CYS A 45 -13.59 8.08 -2.40
N ALA A 46 -12.31 8.08 -2.77
CA ALA A 46 -11.75 9.06 -3.72
C ALA A 46 -12.41 8.96 -5.09
N SER A 47 -12.66 7.73 -5.56
CA SER A 47 -13.33 7.44 -6.83
C SER A 47 -14.77 7.96 -6.87
N LEU A 48 -15.46 7.99 -5.73
CA LEU A 48 -16.80 8.57 -5.59
C LEU A 48 -16.78 10.10 -5.46
N ALA A 49 -15.78 10.65 -4.79
CA ALA A 49 -15.64 12.09 -4.58
C ALA A 49 -15.20 12.84 -5.85
N MET A 50 -14.49 12.17 -6.76
CA MET A 50 -14.00 12.76 -8.00
C MET A 50 -15.14 12.96 -9.02
N SER A 51 -15.28 14.19 -9.52
CA SER A 51 -16.17 14.52 -10.64
C SER A 51 -15.45 14.35 -11.98
N LEU A 52 -16.21 14.29 -13.08
CA LEU A 52 -15.68 14.15 -14.44
C LEU A 52 -14.61 15.21 -14.80
N GLU A 53 -14.76 16.43 -14.29
CA GLU A 53 -13.87 17.56 -14.57
C GLU A 53 -12.67 17.64 -13.61
N PHE A 54 -12.81 17.09 -12.41
CA PHE A 54 -11.84 17.20 -11.31
C PHE A 54 -11.09 15.86 -11.12
N PRO A 55 -10.46 15.33 -12.19
CA PRO A 55 -9.02 15.53 -12.39
C PRO A 55 -8.61 15.35 -13.88
N ARG A 56 -9.32 16.02 -14.81
CA ARG A 56 -9.21 15.77 -16.27
C ARG A 56 -9.60 14.33 -16.68
N GLY A 57 -10.64 13.78 -16.06
CA GLY A 57 -11.21 12.48 -16.41
C GLY A 57 -10.46 11.25 -15.88
N TRP A 58 -9.37 11.41 -15.11
CA TRP A 58 -8.78 10.27 -14.39
C TRP A 58 -9.68 9.84 -13.22
N LYS A 59 -9.78 8.54 -12.97
CA LYS A 59 -10.57 7.99 -11.86
C LYS A 59 -9.76 6.92 -11.14
N PRO A 60 -9.51 7.06 -9.82
CA PRO A 60 -8.85 6.04 -9.02
C PRO A 60 -9.60 4.72 -9.15
N THR A 61 -8.86 3.66 -9.43
CA THR A 61 -9.38 2.31 -9.57
C THR A 61 -8.50 1.36 -8.78
N VAL A 62 -9.12 0.37 -8.16
CA VAL A 62 -8.41 -0.73 -7.52
C VAL A 62 -8.02 -1.74 -8.58
N PHE A 63 -6.74 -2.13 -8.62
CA PHE A 63 -6.29 -3.24 -9.45
C PHE A 63 -6.61 -4.55 -8.72
N VAL A 64 -7.83 -5.06 -8.93
CA VAL A 64 -8.18 -6.41 -8.48
C VAL A 64 -7.67 -7.38 -9.54
N LYS A 65 -6.74 -8.25 -9.16
CA LYS A 65 -6.19 -9.30 -10.05
C LYS A 65 -7.07 -10.55 -10.00
#